data_AF-A0A3P8NWZ1-F1
#
_entry.id   AF-A0A3P8NWZ1-F1
#
_cell.length_a   1.000
_cell.length_b   1.000
_cell.length_c   1.000
_cell.angle_alpha   90.00
_cell.angle_beta   90.00
_cell.angle_gamma   90.00
#
_symmetry.space_group_name_H-M   'P 1'
#
loop_
_entity.id
_entity.type
_entity.pdbx_description
1 polymer ?
#
loop_
_entity_poly.entity_id
_entity_poly.type
_entity_poly.pdbx_seq_one_letter_code
_entity_poly.pdbx_strand_id
1 'polypeptide(L)'
;MKILTLLGLFSACFLANSINIENSAGQFFSSGHTNNWAVLVCTSRFWFNYRHVANTLSVYRSVKRLGIPDSHIVLMLADDMACNHRNPKPATVFSHKNMELNVYGDDVEVDYRGYEVTVENFLRVLTGRLPPSTPRSKRLLSDDRSNILIYLTGHGGNGFLKFQDSEEISNVELADAFEQMWQKRRYNELLFIIDTCQGASMYERFYSPNIMALASSQVGEDSLSHQPDLAIGVHLMDRYTFYMLEFLEDIHPASKTNMNDLFKVCPKSQCVSTPGHRTDLFLRDPGSVLITDFFGSVRKVELTMDAINLTDPIKQMEEDPVNGEEQKEVYSYADQLPVSEIIHQKPKQKDWHPPDGFILGLWTLILLVFFKTYGIKHLKHIF
;
A
#
# COMPACT_ATOMS: atom_id res chain seq x y z
N MET A 1 36.54 47.11 27.04
CA MET A 1 35.29 47.22 26.21
C MET A 1 35.23 46.29 25.00
N LYS A 2 36.34 45.76 24.44
CA LYS A 2 36.27 44.88 23.24
C LYS A 2 36.00 43.39 23.49
N ILE A 3 36.10 42.92 24.73
CA ILE A 3 35.91 41.49 25.09
C ILE A 3 34.45 41.19 25.42
N LEU A 4 33.71 42.13 26.03
CA LEU A 4 32.28 41.94 26.34
C LEU A 4 31.39 41.88 25.08
N THR A 5 31.75 42.59 24.01
CA THR A 5 31.01 42.54 22.74
C THR A 5 31.20 41.23 21.98
N LEU A 6 32.35 40.55 22.16
CA LEU A 6 32.61 39.26 21.50
C LEU A 6 31.88 38.10 22.19
N LEU A 7 31.74 38.14 23.53
CA LEU A 7 30.94 37.17 24.27
C LEU A 7 29.43 37.28 23.98
N GLY A 8 28.91 38.50 23.77
CA GLY A 8 27.51 38.70 23.39
C GLY A 8 27.16 38.12 22.01
N LEU A 9 28.08 38.21 21.05
CA LEU A 9 27.92 37.63 19.71
C LEU A 9 28.01 36.09 19.71
N PHE A 10 28.86 35.50 20.54
CA PHE A 10 28.92 34.04 20.68
C PHE A 10 27.68 33.45 21.36
N SER A 11 27.13 34.13 22.36
CA SER A 11 25.90 33.67 23.03
C SER A 11 24.66 33.79 22.14
N ALA A 12 24.61 34.77 21.22
CA ALA A 12 23.53 34.91 20.25
C ALA A 12 23.58 33.84 19.14
N CYS A 13 24.77 33.42 18.71
CA CYS A 13 24.92 32.34 17.71
C CYS A 13 24.54 30.96 18.24
N PHE A 14 24.73 30.68 19.53
CA PHE A 14 24.30 29.41 20.12
C PHE A 14 22.79 29.33 20.34
N LEU A 15 22.12 30.44 20.65
CA LEU A 15 20.65 30.49 20.78
C LEU A 15 19.93 30.44 19.43
N ALA A 16 20.55 30.92 18.35
CA ALA A 16 19.94 30.92 17.01
C ALA A 16 19.84 29.52 16.37
N ASN A 17 20.73 28.58 16.72
CA ASN A 17 20.73 27.24 16.12
C ASN A 17 19.71 26.28 16.76
N SER A 18 19.42 26.41 18.06
CA SER A 18 18.44 25.54 18.74
C SER A 18 17.00 25.79 18.29
N ILE A 19 16.66 27.06 18.01
CA ILE A 19 15.33 27.48 17.54
C ILE A 19 15.02 26.92 16.13
N ASN A 20 16.04 26.58 15.35
CA ASN A 20 15.86 26.08 13.98
C ASN A 20 15.47 24.60 13.94
N ILE A 21 15.96 23.78 14.89
CA ILE A 21 15.66 22.35 14.95
C ILE A 21 14.24 22.10 15.45
N GLU A 22 13.77 22.83 16.47
CA GLU A 22 12.38 22.69 16.96
C GLU A 22 11.36 23.20 15.94
N ASN A 23 11.65 24.29 15.21
CA ASN A 23 10.79 24.77 14.14
C ASN A 23 10.82 23.86 12.90
N SER A 24 11.99 23.32 12.53
CA SER A 24 12.09 22.28 11.49
C SER A 24 11.36 21.02 11.90
N ALA A 25 11.48 20.56 13.15
CA ALA A 25 10.73 19.42 13.67
C ALA A 25 9.22 19.72 13.68
N GLY A 26 8.81 20.93 14.08
CA GLY A 26 7.43 21.38 14.03
C GLY A 26 6.85 21.39 12.61
N GLN A 27 7.58 21.90 11.62
CA GLN A 27 7.22 21.83 10.20
C GLN A 27 7.30 20.42 9.63
N PHE A 28 8.22 19.60 10.10
CA PHE A 28 8.39 18.21 9.70
C PHE A 28 7.18 17.38 10.15
N PHE A 29 6.73 17.57 11.40
CA PHE A 29 5.51 16.96 11.92
C PHE A 29 4.24 17.65 11.43
N SER A 30 4.30 18.86 10.85
CA SER A 30 3.14 19.56 10.29
C SER A 30 2.63 19.02 8.96
N SER A 31 3.28 18.03 8.32
CA SER A 31 2.66 17.38 7.16
C SER A 31 1.36 16.67 7.58
N GLY A 32 0.28 16.96 6.86
CA GLY A 32 -1.11 16.89 7.34
C GLY A 32 -1.72 15.53 7.70
N HIS A 33 -0.98 14.42 7.63
CA HIS A 33 -1.44 13.08 8.03
C HIS A 33 -0.26 12.21 8.55
N THR A 34 -0.55 11.20 9.37
CA THR A 34 0.45 10.36 10.07
C THR A 34 0.66 9.01 9.42
N ASN A 35 -0.33 8.50 8.70
CA ASN A 35 -0.30 7.19 8.08
C ASN A 35 -1.32 7.07 6.95
N ASN A 36 -1.11 6.07 6.08
CA ASN A 36 -1.97 5.77 4.95
C ASN A 36 -2.56 4.37 5.09
N TRP A 37 -3.83 4.23 4.74
CA TRP A 37 -4.57 2.97 4.67
C TRP A 37 -5.08 2.73 3.26
N ALA A 38 -5.21 1.47 2.88
CA ALA A 38 -5.85 1.08 1.62
C ALA A 38 -6.98 0.07 1.87
N VAL A 39 -8.12 0.27 1.22
CA VAL A 39 -9.22 -0.70 1.16
C VAL A 39 -9.43 -1.06 -0.31
N LEU A 40 -9.08 -2.28 -0.68
CA LEU A 40 -9.01 -2.74 -2.07
C LEU A 40 -10.03 -3.86 -2.27
N VAL A 41 -11.02 -3.66 -3.14
CA VAL A 41 -12.17 -4.56 -3.24
C VAL A 41 -12.43 -4.97 -4.68
N CYS A 42 -12.29 -6.28 -4.95
CA CYS A 42 -12.87 -6.94 -6.11
C CYS A 42 -14.25 -7.48 -5.74
N THR A 43 -15.28 -6.95 -6.39
CA THR A 43 -16.68 -7.28 -6.08
C THR A 43 -17.25 -8.40 -6.95
N SER A 44 -16.55 -8.78 -8.02
CA SER A 44 -17.06 -9.71 -9.03
C SER A 44 -16.53 -11.13 -8.87
N ARG A 45 -17.33 -12.10 -9.30
CA ARG A 45 -17.00 -13.53 -9.28
C ARG A 45 -17.01 -14.13 -10.68
N PHE A 46 -16.58 -15.39 -10.77
CA PHE A 46 -16.51 -16.21 -11.97
C PHE A 46 -15.35 -15.87 -12.90
N TRP A 47 -14.93 -16.89 -13.66
CA TRP A 47 -13.73 -16.84 -14.51
C TRP A 47 -13.73 -15.71 -15.54
N PHE A 48 -14.88 -15.39 -16.12
CA PHE A 48 -14.98 -14.30 -17.10
C PHE A 48 -14.68 -12.90 -16.51
N ASN A 49 -14.68 -12.78 -15.18
CA ASN A 49 -14.32 -11.57 -14.44
C ASN A 49 -12.90 -11.61 -13.85
N TYR A 50 -12.03 -12.48 -14.40
CA TYR A 50 -10.61 -12.57 -14.03
C TYR A 50 -9.94 -11.20 -13.83
N ARG A 51 -10.20 -10.27 -14.77
CA ARG A 51 -9.66 -8.91 -14.75
C ARG A 51 -9.91 -8.14 -13.46
N HIS A 52 -11.07 -8.28 -12.79
CA HIS A 52 -11.35 -7.53 -11.57
C HIS A 52 -10.46 -7.99 -10.39
N VAL A 53 -10.16 -9.29 -10.34
CA VAL A 53 -9.19 -9.84 -9.36
C VAL A 53 -7.78 -9.38 -9.70
N ALA A 54 -7.38 -9.46 -10.98
CA ALA A 54 -6.06 -9.02 -11.43
C ALA A 54 -5.83 -7.51 -11.23
N ASN A 55 -6.84 -6.67 -11.50
CA ASN A 55 -6.86 -5.23 -11.21
C ASN A 55 -6.55 -4.97 -9.73
N THR A 56 -7.32 -5.58 -8.83
CA THR A 56 -7.21 -5.37 -7.38
C THR A 56 -5.86 -5.82 -6.84
N LEU A 57 -5.38 -6.99 -7.27
CA LEU A 57 -4.06 -7.50 -6.92
C LEU A 57 -2.92 -6.61 -7.45
N SER A 58 -3.09 -6.03 -8.63
CA SER A 58 -2.10 -5.12 -9.19
C SER A 58 -2.03 -3.80 -8.42
N VAL A 59 -3.17 -3.24 -8.02
CA VAL A 59 -3.22 -2.05 -7.14
C VAL A 59 -2.61 -2.37 -5.77
N TYR A 60 -2.93 -3.53 -5.20
CA TYR A 60 -2.32 -4.02 -3.96
C TYR A 60 -0.79 -4.05 -4.04
N ARG A 61 -0.24 -4.60 -5.14
CA ARG A 61 1.20 -4.59 -5.38
C ARG A 61 1.76 -3.16 -5.47
N SER A 62 1.10 -2.24 -6.19
CA SER A 62 1.56 -0.85 -6.30
C SER A 62 1.62 -0.15 -4.93
N VAL A 63 0.60 -0.37 -4.09
CA VAL A 63 0.52 0.15 -2.72
C VAL A 63 1.63 -0.43 -1.84
N LYS A 64 1.85 -1.74 -1.86
CA LYS A 64 2.96 -2.39 -1.12
C LYS A 64 4.33 -1.90 -1.58
N ARG A 65 4.53 -1.77 -2.89
CA ARG A 65 5.78 -1.28 -3.48
C ARG A 65 6.11 0.16 -3.04
N LEU A 66 5.09 0.98 -2.82
CA LEU A 66 5.23 2.34 -2.28
C LEU A 66 5.30 2.37 -0.74
N GLY A 67 5.25 1.20 -0.10
CA GLY A 67 5.68 0.97 1.28
C GLY A 67 4.56 0.91 2.32
N ILE A 68 3.28 0.90 1.92
CA ILE A 68 2.17 0.65 2.85
C ILE A 68 2.23 -0.83 3.28
N PRO A 69 2.31 -1.14 4.58
CA PRO A 69 2.39 -2.53 5.06
C PRO A 69 1.02 -3.22 5.02
N ASP A 70 0.99 -4.55 4.98
CA ASP A 70 -0.26 -5.33 4.97
C ASP A 70 -1.19 -5.04 6.14
N SER A 71 -0.63 -4.71 7.31
CA SER A 71 -1.42 -4.29 8.47
C SER A 71 -2.27 -3.04 8.24
N HIS A 72 -2.01 -2.29 7.16
CA HIS A 72 -2.72 -1.08 6.74
C HIS A 72 -3.50 -1.26 5.42
N ILE A 73 -3.56 -2.49 4.89
CA ILE A 73 -4.28 -2.81 3.67
C ILE A 73 -5.38 -3.80 4.02
N VAL A 74 -6.63 -3.46 3.69
CA VAL A 74 -7.74 -4.41 3.74
C VAL A 74 -8.03 -4.89 2.32
N LEU A 75 -7.73 -6.15 2.04
CA LEU A 75 -7.92 -6.75 0.72
C LEU A 75 -9.14 -7.68 0.70
N MET A 76 -10.10 -7.38 -0.17
CA MET A 76 -11.33 -8.16 -0.36
C MET A 76 -11.38 -8.71 -1.79
N LEU A 77 -11.34 -10.04 -1.95
CA LEU A 77 -11.46 -10.71 -3.24
C LEU A 77 -12.66 -11.64 -3.27
N ALA A 78 -13.68 -11.29 -4.07
CA ALA A 78 -14.91 -12.07 -4.16
C ALA A 78 -14.71 -13.46 -4.80
N ASP A 79 -13.61 -13.70 -5.50
CA ASP A 79 -13.29 -15.00 -6.09
C ASP A 79 -11.77 -15.20 -6.21
N ASP A 80 -11.34 -16.46 -6.29
CA ASP A 80 -9.93 -16.83 -6.36
C ASP A 80 -9.58 -17.37 -7.75
N MET A 81 -8.98 -16.52 -8.57
CA MET A 81 -8.55 -16.88 -9.92
C MET A 81 -7.32 -17.80 -9.92
N ALA A 82 -6.48 -17.74 -8.88
CA ALA A 82 -5.27 -18.56 -8.78
C ALA A 82 -5.62 -20.05 -8.55
N CYS A 83 -6.68 -20.30 -7.79
CA CYS A 83 -7.19 -21.64 -7.49
C CYS A 83 -8.30 -22.12 -8.46
N ASN A 84 -8.67 -21.32 -9.47
CA ASN A 84 -9.75 -21.69 -10.38
C ASN A 84 -9.33 -22.85 -11.30
N HIS A 85 -10.21 -23.84 -11.47
CA HIS A 85 -9.93 -25.01 -12.33
C HIS A 85 -9.75 -24.66 -13.81
N ARG A 86 -10.21 -23.48 -14.25
CA ARG A 86 -10.01 -22.97 -15.63
C ARG A 86 -8.65 -22.32 -15.83
N ASN A 87 -7.91 -22.05 -14.74
CA ASN A 87 -6.62 -21.40 -14.83
C ASN A 87 -5.57 -22.36 -15.41
N PRO A 88 -5.03 -22.08 -16.62
CA PRO A 88 -4.00 -22.93 -17.22
C PRO A 88 -2.66 -22.86 -16.46
N LYS A 89 -2.48 -21.86 -15.58
CA LYS A 89 -1.29 -21.66 -14.74
C LYS A 89 -1.71 -21.60 -13.26
N PRO A 90 -1.84 -22.76 -12.58
CA PRO A 90 -2.28 -22.82 -11.20
C PRO A 90 -1.43 -21.93 -10.26
N ALA A 91 -2.06 -21.41 -9.20
CA ALA A 91 -1.42 -20.55 -8.20
C ALA A 91 -0.85 -19.22 -8.74
N THR A 92 -1.27 -18.78 -9.93
CA THR A 92 -0.81 -17.53 -10.53
C THR A 92 -1.95 -16.68 -11.07
N VAL A 93 -1.77 -15.36 -11.00
CA VAL A 93 -2.64 -14.36 -11.64
C VAL A 93 -1.74 -13.36 -12.38
N PHE A 94 -2.06 -13.03 -13.64
CA PHE A 94 -1.29 -12.13 -14.47
C PHE A 94 -2.16 -10.94 -14.91
N SER A 95 -1.60 -9.74 -14.84
CA SER A 95 -2.26 -8.50 -15.28
C SER A 95 -1.84 -8.04 -16.68
N HIS A 96 -0.82 -8.68 -17.27
CA HIS A 96 -0.28 -8.35 -18.58
C HIS A 96 -0.12 -9.60 -19.46
N LYS A 97 -0.33 -9.45 -20.78
CA LYS A 97 -0.26 -10.56 -21.76
C LYS A 97 1.09 -11.27 -21.80
N ASN A 98 2.18 -10.54 -21.55
CA ASN A 98 3.51 -11.13 -21.53
C ASN A 98 3.73 -12.06 -20.32
N MET A 99 2.81 -12.04 -19.33
CA MET A 99 2.86 -12.87 -18.12
C MET A 99 4.20 -12.76 -17.37
N GLU A 100 4.85 -11.60 -17.43
CA GLU A 100 6.15 -11.34 -16.81
C GLU A 100 6.06 -11.30 -15.28
N LEU A 101 4.89 -10.94 -14.75
CA LEU A 101 4.67 -10.70 -13.34
C LEU A 101 3.41 -11.41 -12.84
N ASN A 102 3.61 -12.35 -11.92
CA ASN A 102 2.53 -12.93 -11.13
C ASN A 102 2.11 -11.94 -10.02
N VAL A 103 0.90 -11.38 -10.13
CA VAL A 103 0.35 -10.42 -9.14
C VAL A 103 -0.28 -11.10 -7.92
N TYR A 104 -0.46 -12.42 -7.95
CA TYR A 104 -0.90 -13.19 -6.78
C TYR A 104 0.28 -13.48 -5.84
N GLY A 105 1.43 -13.90 -6.38
CA GLY A 105 2.68 -14.10 -5.63
C GLY A 105 2.55 -14.92 -4.33
N ASP A 106 3.59 -14.88 -3.50
CA ASP A 106 3.59 -15.49 -2.16
C ASP A 106 3.27 -14.47 -1.05
N ASP A 107 3.18 -13.18 -1.41
CA ASP A 107 3.17 -12.03 -0.50
C ASP A 107 1.81 -11.31 -0.47
N VAL A 108 0.74 -11.96 -0.94
CA VAL A 108 -0.62 -11.40 -0.92
C VAL A 108 -1.39 -11.91 0.29
N GLU A 109 -1.80 -10.98 1.15
CA GLU A 109 -2.67 -11.24 2.28
C GLU A 109 -4.12 -10.85 1.95
N VAL A 110 -4.96 -11.85 1.67
CA VAL A 110 -6.39 -11.62 1.42
C VAL A 110 -7.17 -11.71 2.72
N ASP A 111 -7.77 -10.61 3.17
CA ASP A 111 -8.52 -10.50 4.42
C ASP A 111 -9.94 -11.04 4.33
N TYR A 112 -10.65 -10.71 3.25
CA TYR A 112 -12.01 -11.18 3.00
C TYR A 112 -12.04 -11.97 1.70
N ARG A 113 -12.40 -13.25 1.78
CA ARG A 113 -12.32 -14.20 0.66
C ARG A 113 -13.70 -14.71 0.28
N GLY A 114 -13.96 -14.77 -1.02
CA GLY A 114 -15.15 -15.46 -1.54
C GLY A 114 -16.44 -14.90 -0.94
N TYR A 115 -17.17 -15.77 -0.24
CA TYR A 115 -18.45 -15.44 0.39
C TYR A 115 -18.36 -14.35 1.47
N GLU A 116 -17.18 -14.06 2.02
CA GLU A 116 -17.03 -12.97 2.99
C GLU A 116 -17.09 -11.57 2.35
N VAL A 117 -16.97 -11.47 1.02
CA VAL A 117 -17.01 -10.18 0.30
C VAL A 117 -18.46 -9.76 0.04
N THR A 118 -19.16 -9.33 1.09
CA THR A 118 -20.54 -8.84 1.03
C THR A 118 -20.60 -7.33 1.19
N VAL A 119 -21.72 -6.73 0.76
CA VAL A 119 -21.96 -5.29 0.99
C VAL A 119 -21.90 -4.98 2.49
N GLU A 120 -22.50 -5.83 3.31
CA GLU A 120 -22.50 -5.68 4.76
C GLU A 120 -21.09 -5.65 5.36
N ASN A 121 -20.23 -6.62 5.01
CA ASN A 121 -18.88 -6.66 5.56
C ASN A 121 -18.05 -5.46 5.12
N PHE A 122 -18.18 -5.05 3.85
CA PHE A 122 -17.52 -3.85 3.34
C PHE A 122 -17.94 -2.60 4.13
N LEU A 123 -19.24 -2.37 4.30
CA LEU A 123 -19.75 -1.23 5.08
C LEU A 123 -19.35 -1.29 6.56
N ARG A 124 -19.29 -2.49 7.17
CA ARG A 124 -18.84 -2.67 8.56
C ARG A 124 -17.36 -2.34 8.73
N VAL A 125 -16.51 -2.70 7.76
CA VAL A 125 -15.09 -2.33 7.74
C VAL A 125 -14.94 -0.81 7.72
N LEU A 126 -15.60 -0.13 6.78
CA LEU A 126 -15.56 1.33 6.66
C LEU A 126 -16.01 2.02 7.95
N THR A 127 -17.19 1.65 8.45
CA THR A 127 -17.81 2.29 9.63
C THR A 127 -17.24 1.85 10.97
N GLY A 128 -16.32 0.87 10.98
CA GLY A 128 -15.73 0.28 12.18
C GLY A 128 -16.71 -0.52 13.05
N ARG A 129 -17.88 -0.93 12.50
CA ARG A 129 -18.92 -1.69 13.22
C ARG A 129 -18.66 -3.20 13.12
N LEU A 130 -17.51 -3.62 13.63
CA LEU A 130 -17.08 -5.02 13.64
C LEU A 130 -17.17 -5.60 15.06
N PRO A 131 -17.56 -6.89 15.24
CA PRO A 131 -17.53 -7.56 16.53
C PRO A 131 -16.15 -7.45 17.22
N PRO A 132 -16.07 -7.43 18.57
CA PRO A 132 -14.78 -7.42 19.27
C PRO A 132 -13.88 -8.64 18.95
N SER A 133 -14.46 -9.76 18.53
CA SER A 133 -13.75 -10.96 18.11
C SER A 133 -13.09 -10.87 16.73
N THR A 134 -13.42 -9.86 15.90
CA THR A 134 -12.85 -9.74 14.56
C THR A 134 -11.31 -9.56 14.65
N PRO A 135 -10.52 -10.33 13.90
CA PRO A 135 -9.06 -10.19 13.88
C PRO A 135 -8.60 -8.78 13.49
N ARG A 136 -7.39 -8.39 13.90
CA ARG A 136 -6.83 -7.07 13.58
C ARG A 136 -6.67 -6.84 12.07
N SER A 137 -6.23 -7.85 11.32
CA SER A 137 -6.04 -7.75 9.86
C SER A 137 -7.33 -7.41 9.11
N LYS A 138 -8.48 -7.90 9.60
CA LYS A 138 -9.80 -7.65 9.02
C LYS A 138 -10.42 -6.29 9.42
N ARG A 139 -9.67 -5.39 10.06
CA ARG A 139 -10.17 -4.10 10.56
C ARG A 139 -9.42 -2.93 9.90
N LEU A 140 -10.19 -1.93 9.49
CA LEU A 140 -9.66 -0.61 9.19
C LEU A 140 -9.45 0.15 10.51
N LEU A 141 -8.21 0.32 10.96
CA LEU A 141 -7.88 1.00 12.24
C LEU A 141 -7.39 2.44 12.02
N SER A 142 -8.03 3.15 11.10
CA SER A 142 -7.76 4.55 10.77
C SER A 142 -8.37 5.52 11.78
N ASP A 143 -7.82 6.73 11.80
CA ASP A 143 -8.19 7.85 12.68
C ASP A 143 -8.26 9.19 11.91
N ASP A 144 -8.44 10.31 12.62
CA ASP A 144 -8.52 11.66 12.05
C ASP A 144 -7.21 12.19 11.48
N ARG A 145 -6.13 11.40 11.52
CA ARG A 145 -4.83 11.70 10.92
C ARG A 145 -4.45 10.69 9.85
N SER A 146 -5.37 9.82 9.45
CA SER A 146 -5.15 8.76 8.49
C SER A 146 -5.70 9.14 7.12
N ASN A 147 -4.87 9.09 6.07
CA ASN A 147 -5.37 9.17 4.70
C ASN A 147 -5.78 7.79 4.21
N ILE A 148 -6.89 7.69 3.47
CA ILE A 148 -7.45 6.40 3.05
C ILE A 148 -7.61 6.37 1.53
N LEU A 149 -6.99 5.38 0.90
CA LEU A 149 -7.29 4.96 -0.47
C LEU A 149 -8.38 3.89 -0.45
N ILE A 150 -9.48 4.12 -1.17
CA ILE A 150 -10.50 3.09 -1.42
C ILE A 150 -10.54 2.83 -2.91
N TYR A 151 -10.20 1.61 -3.32
CA TYR A 151 -10.27 1.18 -4.71
C TYR A 151 -11.31 0.07 -4.87
N LEU A 152 -12.32 0.32 -5.70
CA LEU A 152 -13.36 -0.65 -6.02
C LEU A 152 -13.29 -1.00 -7.52
N THR A 153 -13.40 -2.29 -7.84
CA THR A 153 -13.54 -2.74 -9.23
C THR A 153 -14.61 -3.82 -9.34
N GLY A 154 -15.38 -3.75 -10.43
CA GLY A 154 -16.47 -4.68 -10.66
C GLY A 154 -17.44 -4.24 -11.75
N HIS A 155 -18.61 -4.86 -11.73
CA HIS A 155 -19.73 -4.47 -12.59
C HIS A 155 -20.69 -3.56 -11.85
N GLY A 156 -21.16 -2.53 -12.52
CA GLY A 156 -22.07 -1.54 -11.93
C GLY A 156 -22.89 -0.87 -13.01
N GLY A 157 -23.64 0.13 -12.58
CA GLY A 157 -24.49 0.93 -13.45
C GLY A 157 -24.80 2.25 -12.78
N ASN A 158 -25.88 2.91 -13.22
CA ASN A 158 -26.25 4.22 -12.70
C ASN A 158 -26.64 4.13 -11.21
N GLY A 159 -25.74 4.57 -10.33
CA GLY A 159 -25.94 4.67 -8.90
C GLY A 159 -25.75 3.38 -8.11
N PHE A 160 -25.20 2.32 -8.71
CA PHE A 160 -24.93 1.06 -7.99
C PHE A 160 -23.69 0.31 -8.48
N LEU A 161 -23.11 -0.52 -7.60
CA LEU A 161 -22.06 -1.49 -7.89
C LEU A 161 -22.49 -2.88 -7.40
N LYS A 162 -22.37 -3.92 -8.23
CA LYS A 162 -22.75 -5.28 -7.89
C LYS A 162 -21.70 -5.97 -7.02
N PHE A 163 -22.15 -6.67 -5.99
CA PHE A 163 -21.37 -7.56 -5.15
C PHE A 163 -21.78 -9.01 -5.37
N GLN A 164 -20.81 -9.87 -5.67
CA GLN A 164 -20.98 -11.30 -5.91
C GLN A 164 -22.06 -11.70 -6.93
N ASP A 165 -22.45 -10.79 -7.83
CA ASP A 165 -23.52 -10.98 -8.82
C ASP A 165 -24.94 -11.17 -8.22
N SER A 166 -25.11 -10.98 -6.91
CA SER A 166 -26.38 -11.17 -6.20
C SER A 166 -26.86 -9.96 -5.41
N GLU A 167 -25.94 -9.15 -4.91
CA GLU A 167 -26.21 -7.95 -4.12
C GLU A 167 -25.73 -6.71 -4.86
N GLU A 168 -26.22 -5.55 -4.47
CA GLU A 168 -25.82 -4.26 -5.01
C GLU A 168 -25.62 -3.29 -3.85
N ILE A 169 -24.54 -2.50 -3.91
CA ILE A 169 -24.35 -1.33 -3.05
C ILE A 169 -24.73 -0.10 -3.86
N SER A 170 -25.57 0.76 -3.28
CA SER A 170 -25.97 2.03 -3.88
C SER A 170 -24.99 3.16 -3.57
N ASN A 171 -25.01 4.19 -4.41
CA ASN A 171 -24.24 5.42 -4.17
C ASN A 171 -24.68 6.17 -2.90
N VAL A 172 -25.94 6.01 -2.47
CA VAL A 172 -26.47 6.57 -1.22
C VAL A 172 -25.90 5.84 -0.01
N GLU A 173 -25.92 4.50 0.01
CA GLU A 173 -25.34 3.71 1.10
C GLU A 173 -23.85 4.00 1.27
N LEU A 174 -23.12 4.17 0.15
CA LEU A 174 -21.72 4.52 0.19
C LEU A 174 -21.49 5.94 0.73
N ALA A 175 -22.30 6.91 0.32
CA ALA A 175 -22.25 8.28 0.86
C ALA A 175 -22.49 8.30 2.37
N ASP A 176 -23.51 7.58 2.85
CA ASP A 176 -23.84 7.50 4.27
C ASP A 176 -22.76 6.75 5.07
N ALA A 177 -22.04 5.81 4.45
CA ALA A 177 -20.90 5.16 5.08
C ALA A 177 -19.74 6.14 5.28
N PHE A 178 -19.43 6.96 4.28
CA PHE A 178 -18.40 7.99 4.38
C PHE A 178 -18.78 9.08 5.39
N GLU A 179 -20.05 9.44 5.48
CA GLU A 179 -20.51 10.35 6.53
C GLU A 179 -20.32 9.77 7.93
N GLN A 180 -20.63 8.49 8.11
CA GLN A 180 -20.37 7.83 9.39
C GLN A 180 -18.87 7.74 9.71
N MET A 181 -18.01 7.59 8.71
CA MET A 181 -16.57 7.63 8.91
C MET A 181 -16.12 9.03 9.34
N TRP A 182 -16.65 10.08 8.71
CA TRP A 182 -16.34 11.47 9.03
C TRP A 182 -16.78 11.84 10.45
N GLN A 183 -18.03 11.57 10.82
CA GLN A 183 -18.57 11.82 12.16
C GLN A 183 -17.80 11.08 13.25
N LYS A 184 -17.29 9.88 12.92
CA LYS A 184 -16.47 9.07 13.84
C LYS A 184 -14.97 9.39 13.76
N ARG A 185 -14.56 10.42 13.02
CA ARG A 185 -13.15 10.83 12.90
C ARG A 185 -12.24 9.69 12.47
N ARG A 186 -12.65 8.96 11.43
CA ARG A 186 -11.93 7.78 10.93
C ARG A 186 -11.03 8.06 9.74
N TYR A 187 -11.01 9.28 9.23
CA TYR A 187 -10.08 9.69 8.18
C TYR A 187 -9.76 11.18 8.28
N ASN A 188 -8.58 11.55 7.79
CA ASN A 188 -8.18 12.92 7.51
C ASN A 188 -8.61 13.32 6.09
N GLU A 189 -8.14 12.56 5.10
CA GLU A 189 -8.46 12.70 3.67
C GLU A 189 -8.78 11.32 3.07
N LEU A 190 -9.71 11.26 2.11
CA LEU A 190 -10.13 10.04 1.45
C LEU A 190 -10.02 10.18 -0.08
N LEU A 191 -9.32 9.24 -0.70
CA LEU A 191 -9.25 9.08 -2.14
C LEU A 191 -10.07 7.85 -2.55
N PHE A 192 -11.18 8.09 -3.23
CA PHE A 192 -12.05 7.04 -3.75
C PHE A 192 -11.81 6.84 -5.25
N ILE A 193 -11.45 5.63 -5.66
CA ILE A 193 -11.25 5.26 -7.06
C ILE A 193 -12.16 4.08 -7.38
N ILE A 194 -12.95 4.20 -8.45
CA ILE A 194 -13.83 3.12 -8.89
C ILE A 194 -13.65 2.80 -10.38
N ASP A 195 -13.41 1.53 -10.69
CA ASP A 195 -13.39 1.02 -12.06
C ASP A 195 -14.63 0.15 -12.34
N THR A 196 -15.62 0.75 -12.98
CA THR A 196 -16.91 0.12 -13.34
C THR A 196 -17.62 0.92 -14.44
N CYS A 197 -18.61 0.34 -15.11
CA CYS A 197 -19.54 1.08 -15.96
C CYS A 197 -20.32 2.14 -15.15
N GLN A 198 -20.52 3.31 -15.76
CA GLN A 198 -21.18 4.47 -15.17
C GLN A 198 -20.60 4.88 -13.79
N GLY A 199 -19.30 4.69 -13.59
CA GLY A 199 -18.66 4.85 -12.29
C GLY A 199 -18.81 6.25 -11.68
N ALA A 200 -18.91 7.30 -12.50
CA ALA A 200 -19.13 8.66 -12.02
C ALA A 200 -20.40 8.82 -11.17
N SER A 201 -21.45 8.03 -11.46
CA SER A 201 -22.70 8.04 -10.68
C SER A 201 -22.50 7.62 -9.22
N MET A 202 -21.43 6.89 -8.90
CA MET A 202 -21.19 6.35 -7.57
C MET A 202 -20.77 7.41 -6.55
N TYR A 203 -20.16 8.50 -7.00
CA TYR A 203 -19.71 9.58 -6.11
C TYR A 203 -20.61 10.83 -6.15
N GLU A 204 -21.65 10.86 -6.98
CA GLU A 204 -22.55 12.02 -7.11
C GLU A 204 -23.26 12.37 -5.79
N ARG A 205 -23.52 11.36 -4.96
CA ARG A 205 -24.21 11.50 -3.68
C ARG A 205 -23.28 11.75 -2.50
N PHE A 206 -21.96 11.82 -2.70
CA PHE A 206 -21.06 12.15 -1.59
C PHE A 206 -21.30 13.59 -1.13
N TYR A 207 -21.31 13.77 0.19
CA TYR A 207 -21.53 15.07 0.84
C TYR A 207 -20.58 15.32 2.03
N SER A 208 -19.82 14.31 2.46
CA SER A 208 -18.82 14.45 3.53
C SER A 208 -17.55 15.13 3.01
N PRO A 209 -16.87 15.94 3.83
CA PRO A 209 -15.70 16.70 3.41
C PRO A 209 -14.45 15.81 3.30
N ASN A 210 -13.41 16.39 2.68
CA ASN A 210 -12.08 15.81 2.46
C ASN A 210 -12.09 14.53 1.62
N ILE A 211 -13.02 14.46 0.65
CA ILE A 211 -13.12 13.34 -0.29
C ILE A 211 -12.77 13.79 -1.70
N MET A 212 -11.82 13.10 -2.32
CA MET A 212 -11.54 13.17 -3.74
C MET A 212 -11.99 11.86 -4.39
N ALA A 213 -12.72 11.94 -5.49
CA ALA A 213 -13.25 10.74 -6.16
C ALA A 213 -12.84 10.69 -7.64
N LEU A 214 -12.48 9.51 -8.12
CA LEU A 214 -12.16 9.21 -9.52
C LEU A 214 -12.97 8.00 -9.99
N ALA A 215 -13.38 8.01 -11.25
CA ALA A 215 -14.08 6.90 -11.89
C ALA A 215 -13.55 6.63 -13.29
N SER A 216 -13.62 5.37 -13.74
CA SER A 216 -13.20 4.97 -15.08
C SER A 216 -14.15 5.37 -16.21
N SER A 217 -15.40 5.75 -15.90
CA SER A 217 -16.42 6.08 -16.91
C SER A 217 -17.44 7.12 -16.38
N GLN A 218 -18.00 7.92 -17.29
CA GLN A 218 -19.09 8.86 -17.01
C GLN A 218 -20.47 8.17 -17.01
N VAL A 219 -21.49 8.85 -16.50
CA VAL A 219 -22.88 8.38 -16.56
C VAL A 219 -23.30 8.19 -18.03
N GLY A 220 -23.89 7.03 -18.33
CA GLY A 220 -24.23 6.63 -19.70
C GLY A 220 -23.09 6.02 -20.53
N GLU A 221 -21.88 5.88 -19.99
CA GLU A 221 -20.76 5.19 -20.63
C GLU A 221 -20.41 3.86 -19.94
N ASP A 222 -19.96 2.89 -20.73
CA ASP A 222 -19.39 1.64 -20.22
C ASP A 222 -17.90 1.79 -19.86
N SER A 223 -17.41 1.04 -18.87
CA SER A 223 -15.98 0.79 -18.72
C SER A 223 -15.61 -0.48 -19.49
N LEU A 224 -14.45 -0.47 -20.15
CA LEU A 224 -14.06 -1.54 -21.07
C LEU A 224 -12.86 -2.34 -20.56
N SER A 225 -12.91 -3.64 -20.84
CA SER A 225 -11.79 -4.55 -20.60
C SER A 225 -10.63 -4.31 -21.57
N HIS A 226 -9.45 -4.75 -21.15
CA HIS A 226 -8.19 -4.65 -21.88
C HIS A 226 -7.38 -5.95 -21.79
N GLN A 227 -6.28 -6.02 -22.53
CA GLN A 227 -5.35 -7.15 -22.51
C GLN A 227 -6.05 -8.53 -22.67
N PRO A 228 -6.70 -8.85 -23.81
CA PRO A 228 -7.23 -10.20 -24.05
C PRO A 228 -6.10 -11.21 -24.17
N ASP A 229 -6.22 -12.34 -23.48
CA ASP A 229 -5.27 -13.45 -23.53
C ASP A 229 -5.94 -14.73 -24.03
N LEU A 230 -5.35 -15.36 -25.05
CA LEU A 230 -5.93 -16.55 -25.69
C LEU A 230 -5.72 -17.83 -24.86
N ALA A 231 -4.68 -17.90 -24.02
CA ALA A 231 -4.41 -19.07 -23.19
C ALA A 231 -5.34 -19.10 -21.97
N ILE A 232 -5.56 -17.95 -21.33
CA ILE A 232 -6.51 -17.79 -20.21
C ILE A 232 -7.96 -17.70 -20.72
N GLY A 233 -8.15 -17.24 -21.95
CA GLY A 233 -9.45 -17.21 -22.65
C GLY A 233 -10.36 -16.05 -22.26
N VAL A 234 -9.83 -15.06 -21.54
CA VAL A 234 -10.55 -13.88 -21.02
C VAL A 234 -9.64 -12.65 -21.05
N HIS A 235 -10.18 -11.49 -20.66
CA HIS A 235 -9.40 -10.27 -20.51
C HIS A 235 -8.68 -10.25 -19.15
N LEU A 236 -7.44 -9.76 -19.15
CA LEU A 236 -6.59 -9.77 -17.95
C LEU A 236 -6.74 -8.52 -17.08
N MET A 237 -7.16 -7.39 -17.63
CA MET A 237 -7.26 -6.13 -16.90
C MET A 237 -8.34 -5.23 -17.50
N ASP A 238 -8.79 -4.20 -16.79
CA ASP A 238 -9.63 -3.14 -17.37
C ASP A 238 -8.78 -1.98 -17.90
N ARG A 239 -9.29 -1.23 -18.88
CA ARG A 239 -8.52 -0.18 -19.57
C ARG A 239 -8.06 0.92 -18.63
N TYR A 240 -8.97 1.47 -17.83
CA TYR A 240 -8.62 2.55 -16.91
C TYR A 240 -7.57 2.09 -15.90
N THR A 241 -7.82 0.93 -15.26
CA THR A 241 -6.86 0.34 -14.32
C THR A 241 -5.51 0.04 -14.96
N PHE A 242 -5.48 -0.40 -16.24
CA PHE A 242 -4.22 -0.60 -16.98
C PHE A 242 -3.35 0.66 -17.01
N TYR A 243 -3.91 1.77 -17.49
CA TYR A 243 -3.15 3.01 -17.64
C TYR A 243 -2.87 3.67 -16.29
N MET A 244 -3.74 3.49 -15.30
CA MET A 244 -3.47 3.90 -13.92
C MET A 244 -2.28 3.14 -13.34
N LEU A 245 -2.20 1.83 -13.54
CA LEU A 245 -1.08 1.03 -13.04
C LEU A 245 0.21 1.35 -13.80
N GLU A 246 0.16 1.57 -15.12
CA GLU A 246 1.31 2.03 -15.90
C GLU A 246 1.85 3.36 -15.35
N PHE A 247 0.97 4.33 -15.08
CA PHE A 247 1.34 5.57 -14.42
C PHE A 247 1.94 5.34 -13.03
N LEU A 248 1.34 4.46 -12.23
CA LEU A 248 1.83 4.15 -10.89
C LEU A 248 3.19 3.46 -10.93
N GLU A 249 3.53 2.67 -11.97
CA GLU A 249 4.82 1.98 -12.07
C GLU A 249 6.00 2.97 -12.02
N ASP A 250 5.86 4.17 -12.59
CA ASP A 250 6.87 5.25 -12.58
C ASP A 250 6.91 6.04 -11.26
N ILE A 251 5.97 5.82 -10.34
CA ILE A 251 5.92 6.49 -9.04
C ILE A 251 6.84 5.78 -8.06
N HIS A 252 7.66 6.57 -7.37
CA HIS A 252 8.56 6.14 -6.31
C HIS A 252 8.26 6.93 -5.02
N PRO A 253 8.69 6.47 -3.84
CA PRO A 253 8.41 7.17 -2.57
C PRO A 253 8.88 8.64 -2.52
N ALA A 254 9.92 9.00 -3.28
CA ALA A 254 10.43 10.36 -3.38
C ALA A 254 9.77 11.20 -4.51
N SER A 255 8.79 10.64 -5.21
CA SER A 255 8.13 11.31 -6.33
C SER A 255 7.34 12.54 -5.86
N LYS A 256 7.37 13.58 -6.69
CA LYS A 256 6.60 14.83 -6.49
C LYS A 256 5.41 14.94 -7.45
N THR A 257 5.06 13.85 -8.13
CA THR A 257 3.88 13.78 -8.99
C THR A 257 2.62 14.04 -8.15
N ASN A 258 1.70 14.82 -8.71
CA ASN A 258 0.51 15.29 -7.99
C ASN A 258 -0.78 14.71 -8.59
N MET A 259 -1.92 14.95 -7.93
CA MET A 259 -3.21 14.40 -8.36
C MET A 259 -3.69 14.91 -9.72
N ASN A 260 -3.29 16.11 -10.17
CA ASN A 260 -3.64 16.57 -11.53
C ASN A 260 -3.01 15.71 -12.63
N ASP A 261 -1.88 15.05 -12.34
CA ASP A 261 -1.26 14.13 -13.28
C ASP A 261 -2.05 12.82 -13.35
N LEU A 262 -2.54 12.33 -12.20
CA LEU A 262 -3.44 11.18 -12.14
C LEU A 262 -4.77 11.44 -12.88
N PHE A 263 -5.32 12.65 -12.80
CA PHE A 263 -6.57 13.00 -13.51
C PHE A 263 -6.46 12.94 -15.04
N LYS A 264 -5.24 13.03 -15.58
CA LYS A 264 -4.98 12.98 -17.02
C LYS A 264 -4.71 11.55 -17.52
N VAL A 265 -4.63 10.59 -16.61
CA VAL A 265 -4.42 9.19 -16.97
C VAL A 265 -5.60 8.68 -17.76
N CYS A 266 -5.30 7.89 -18.79
CA CYS A 266 -6.28 7.25 -19.66
C CYS A 266 -7.22 8.25 -20.38
N PRO A 267 -6.68 9.10 -21.28
CA PRO A 267 -7.53 9.93 -22.14
C PRO A 267 -8.57 9.09 -22.90
N LYS A 268 -9.67 9.71 -23.30
CA LYS A 268 -10.80 9.05 -23.97
C LYS A 268 -10.39 8.18 -25.17
N SER A 269 -9.34 8.56 -25.89
CA SER A 269 -8.79 7.77 -27.01
C SER A 269 -8.23 6.40 -26.59
N GLN A 270 -7.71 6.29 -25.36
CA GLN A 270 -7.13 5.07 -24.81
C GLN A 270 -8.16 4.27 -24.01
N CYS A 271 -8.90 4.95 -23.13
CA CYS A 271 -9.92 4.33 -22.28
C CYS A 271 -11.15 3.89 -23.07
N VAL A 272 -11.48 4.60 -24.17
CA VAL A 272 -12.74 4.44 -24.93
C VAL A 272 -14.00 4.77 -24.10
N SER A 273 -13.82 4.99 -22.80
CA SER A 273 -14.68 5.72 -21.87
C SER A 273 -14.03 7.07 -21.51
N THR A 274 -14.78 7.91 -20.82
CA THR A 274 -14.30 9.18 -20.27
C THR A 274 -14.08 9.02 -18.77
N PRO A 275 -12.83 8.97 -18.26
CA PRO A 275 -12.61 9.00 -16.82
C PRO A 275 -13.16 10.28 -16.20
N GLY A 276 -13.79 10.14 -15.03
CA GLY A 276 -14.36 11.24 -14.26
C GLY A 276 -13.57 11.49 -12.98
N HIS A 277 -13.60 12.72 -12.48
CA HIS A 277 -13.12 13.06 -11.16
C HIS A 277 -14.00 14.12 -10.51
N ARG A 278 -14.06 14.12 -9.17
CA ARG A 278 -14.81 15.04 -8.34
C ARG A 278 -13.93 15.52 -7.19
N THR A 279 -13.82 16.84 -7.03
CA THR A 279 -12.89 17.49 -6.10
C THR A 279 -13.54 18.59 -5.24
N ASP A 280 -14.82 18.90 -5.43
CA ASP A 280 -15.54 19.97 -4.70
C ASP A 280 -15.63 19.72 -3.18
N LEU A 281 -15.55 18.46 -2.75
CA LEU A 281 -15.53 18.08 -1.33
C LEU A 281 -14.11 18.11 -0.73
N PHE A 282 -13.07 18.31 -1.55
CA PHE A 282 -11.68 18.26 -1.12
C PHE A 282 -11.13 19.67 -0.89
N LEU A 283 -10.62 19.94 0.31
CA LEU A 283 -10.25 21.30 0.72
C LEU A 283 -8.97 21.83 0.06
N ARG A 284 -8.00 20.96 -0.22
CA ARG A 284 -6.70 21.35 -0.81
C ARG A 284 -6.79 21.37 -2.33
N ASP A 285 -5.96 22.21 -2.95
CA ASP A 285 -5.78 22.17 -4.40
C ASP A 285 -5.17 20.82 -4.83
N PRO A 286 -5.77 20.06 -5.77
CA PRO A 286 -5.23 18.78 -6.23
C PRO A 286 -3.80 18.86 -6.79
N GLY A 287 -3.37 20.04 -7.29
CA GLY A 287 -1.99 20.27 -7.72
C GLY A 287 -0.97 20.25 -6.58
N SER A 288 -1.40 20.44 -5.34
CA SER A 288 -0.57 20.38 -4.12
C SER A 288 -0.60 19.03 -3.41
N VAL A 289 -1.42 18.08 -3.89
CA VAL A 289 -1.63 16.77 -3.28
C VAL A 289 -0.79 15.77 -4.04
N LEU A 290 0.14 15.10 -3.35
CA LEU A 290 1.02 14.12 -3.98
C LEU A 290 0.32 12.77 -4.13
N ILE A 291 0.68 12.00 -5.16
CA ILE A 291 0.21 10.61 -5.29
C ILE A 291 0.61 9.78 -4.05
N THR A 292 1.78 10.07 -3.49
CA THR A 292 2.31 9.41 -2.29
C THR A 292 1.52 9.73 -1.02
N ASP A 293 0.68 10.79 -0.99
CA ASP A 293 -0.21 11.11 0.13
C ASP A 293 -1.32 10.06 0.32
N PHE A 294 -1.56 9.20 -0.68
CA PHE A 294 -2.55 8.11 -0.60
C PHE A 294 -1.97 6.72 -0.92
N PHE A 295 -1.04 6.64 -1.87
CA PHE A 295 -0.47 5.36 -2.31
C PHE A 295 0.82 5.01 -1.57
N GLY A 296 1.48 5.97 -0.92
CA GLY A 296 2.80 5.80 -0.31
C GLY A 296 2.79 5.56 1.18
N SER A 297 3.88 5.01 1.71
CA SER A 297 4.13 5.00 3.15
C SER A 297 4.47 6.40 3.63
N VAL A 298 3.86 6.85 4.72
CA VAL A 298 4.30 8.05 5.43
C VAL A 298 5.52 7.68 6.26
N ARG A 299 6.71 7.82 5.67
CA ARG A 299 7.99 7.71 6.39
C ARG A 299 8.66 9.06 6.38
N LYS A 300 8.42 9.85 7.43
CA LYS A 300 9.15 11.09 7.65
C LYS A 300 10.56 10.72 8.10
N VAL A 301 11.48 10.56 7.15
CA VAL A 301 12.90 10.28 7.41
C VAL A 301 13.71 11.45 6.88
N GLU A 302 14.29 12.23 7.79
CA GLU A 302 15.30 13.24 7.46
C GLU A 302 16.67 12.68 7.80
N LEU A 303 17.51 12.52 6.78
CA LEU A 303 18.90 12.10 6.97
C LEU A 303 19.71 13.34 7.35
N THR A 304 20.10 13.44 8.62
CA THR A 304 21.05 14.45 9.06
C THR A 304 22.46 13.86 9.12
N MET A 305 23.45 14.65 8.67
CA MET A 305 24.87 14.34 8.88
C MET A 305 25.40 14.95 10.19
N ASP A 306 24.58 15.75 10.86
CA ASP A 306 24.94 16.36 12.13
C ASP A 306 24.71 15.38 13.27
N ALA A 307 25.69 15.27 14.18
CA ALA A 307 25.55 14.47 15.38
C ALA A 307 24.55 15.16 16.33
N ILE A 308 23.36 14.59 16.48
CA ILE A 308 22.40 15.02 17.49
C ILE A 308 22.88 14.52 18.86
N ASN A 309 23.20 15.44 19.77
CA ASN A 309 23.66 15.10 21.11
C ASN A 309 22.46 14.90 22.04
N LEU A 310 21.99 13.65 22.20
CA LEU A 310 20.85 13.27 23.03
C LEU A 310 21.26 13.04 24.50
N THR A 311 22.02 13.96 25.10
CA THR A 311 22.54 13.79 26.47
C THR A 311 21.60 14.29 27.56
N ASP A 312 20.64 15.16 27.23
CA ASP A 312 19.74 15.74 28.21
C ASP A 312 18.50 14.85 28.42
N PRO A 313 18.23 14.36 29.65
CA PRO A 313 17.05 13.57 29.93
C PRO A 313 15.77 14.39 29.71
N ILE A 314 14.80 13.80 29.02
CA ILE A 314 13.50 14.43 28.80
C ILE A 314 12.78 14.48 30.15
N LYS A 315 12.41 15.69 30.56
CA LYS A 315 11.55 15.94 31.74
C LYS A 315 10.13 16.15 31.22
N GLN A 316 9.27 15.15 31.37
CA GLN A 316 7.83 15.36 31.23
C GLN A 316 7.25 15.69 32.61
N MET A 317 6.37 16.68 32.65
CA MET A 317 5.53 16.95 33.82
C MET A 317 4.18 16.34 33.50
N GLU A 318 3.81 15.28 34.22
CA GLU A 318 2.44 14.76 34.21
C GLU A 318 1.75 15.23 35.50
N GLU A 319 0.54 15.79 35.35
CA GLU A 319 -0.32 16.14 36.49
C GLU A 319 -1.07 14.89 36.95
N ASP A 320 -0.86 14.50 38.21
CA ASP A 320 -1.50 13.35 38.83
C ASP A 320 -2.99 13.67 39.10
N PRO A 321 -3.96 13.03 38.41
CA PRO A 321 -5.36 13.48 38.36
C PRO A 321 -6.13 13.35 39.67
N VAL A 322 -5.51 12.81 40.72
CA VAL A 322 -6.17 12.51 42.01
C VAL A 322 -5.71 13.43 43.14
N ASN A 323 -4.49 13.97 43.11
CA ASN A 323 -3.95 14.77 44.23
C ASN A 323 -3.24 16.08 43.85
N GLY A 324 -3.09 16.43 42.56
CA GLY A 324 -2.48 17.71 42.16
C GLY A 324 -1.02 17.87 42.57
N GLU A 325 -0.34 16.77 42.94
CA GLU A 325 1.11 16.75 43.14
C GLU A 325 1.80 16.50 41.80
N GLU A 326 2.75 17.35 41.44
CA GLU A 326 3.57 17.19 40.24
C GLU A 326 4.52 16.00 40.41
N GLN A 327 4.29 14.89 39.72
CA GLN A 327 5.28 13.82 39.63
C GLN A 327 6.23 14.06 38.46
N LYS A 328 7.52 14.08 38.78
CA LYS A 328 8.60 14.32 37.82
C LYS A 328 9.21 13.00 37.38
N GLU A 329 8.69 12.42 36.31
CA GLU A 329 9.31 11.26 35.69
C GLU A 329 10.48 11.70 34.79
N VAL A 330 11.65 11.10 35.03
CA VAL A 330 12.87 11.38 34.27
C VAL A 330 13.07 10.23 33.30
N TYR A 331 12.91 10.51 32.01
CA TYR A 331 13.13 9.53 30.96
C TYR A 331 14.57 9.64 30.44
N SER A 332 15.28 8.51 30.40
CA SER A 332 16.59 8.38 29.75
C SER A 332 16.42 7.77 28.36
N TYR A 333 17.18 8.25 27.38
CA TYR A 333 17.26 7.59 26.08
C TYR A 333 17.80 6.17 26.24
N ALA A 334 17.28 5.24 25.43
CA ALA A 334 17.85 3.90 25.35
C ALA A 334 19.29 3.98 24.83
N ASP A 335 20.15 3.06 25.29
CA ASP A 335 21.52 2.97 24.81
C ASP A 335 21.56 2.88 23.29
N GLN A 336 22.48 3.64 22.68
CA GLN A 336 22.67 3.59 21.24
C GLN A 336 23.01 2.15 20.84
N LEU A 337 22.30 1.62 19.84
CA LEU A 337 22.60 0.29 19.30
C LEU A 337 24.10 0.19 19.04
N PRO A 338 24.78 -0.91 19.44
CA PRO A 338 26.22 -1.03 19.32
C PRO A 338 26.59 -1.33 17.87
N VAL A 339 26.39 -0.34 16.99
CA VAL A 339 26.58 -0.47 15.54
C VAL A 339 28.02 -0.88 15.22
N SER A 340 29.00 -0.42 16.01
CA SER A 340 30.39 -0.86 15.91
C SER A 340 30.56 -2.35 16.20
N GLU A 341 29.89 -2.89 17.22
CA GLU A 341 29.92 -4.33 17.53
C GLU A 341 29.19 -5.13 16.46
N ILE A 342 28.08 -4.61 15.92
CA ILE A 342 27.29 -5.26 14.86
C ILE A 342 28.09 -5.31 13.53
N ILE A 343 28.76 -4.22 13.16
CA ILE A 343 29.59 -4.16 11.94
C ILE A 343 30.86 -5.00 12.08
N HIS A 344 31.42 -5.12 13.29
CA HIS A 344 32.60 -5.94 13.56
C HIS A 344 32.29 -7.38 13.94
N GLN A 345 31.02 -7.80 14.00
CA GLN A 345 30.66 -9.21 14.03
C GLN A 345 31.08 -9.84 12.71
N LYS A 346 32.28 -10.44 12.69
CA LYS A 346 32.68 -11.38 11.66
C LYS A 346 31.53 -12.37 11.50
N PRO A 347 31.03 -12.63 10.28
CA PRO A 347 30.04 -13.67 10.07
C PRO A 347 30.60 -14.94 10.72
N LYS A 348 29.84 -15.55 11.65
CA LYS A 348 30.20 -16.87 12.17
C LYS A 348 30.43 -17.73 10.94
N GLN A 349 31.67 -18.19 10.76
CA GLN A 349 32.02 -19.14 9.73
C GLN A 349 31.14 -20.35 10.02
N LYS A 350 30.03 -20.48 9.28
CA LYS A 350 29.27 -21.70 9.27
C LYS A 350 30.24 -22.70 8.67
N ASP A 351 30.75 -23.60 9.50
CA ASP A 351 31.35 -24.84 9.02
C ASP A 351 30.25 -25.51 8.19
N TRP A 352 30.32 -25.29 6.89
CA TRP A 352 29.41 -25.91 5.95
C TRP A 352 29.84 -27.37 5.88
N HIS A 353 29.13 -28.20 6.63
CA HIS A 353 29.19 -29.63 6.44
C HIS A 353 28.19 -29.98 5.33
N PRO A 354 28.65 -30.48 4.17
CA PRO A 354 27.74 -31.09 3.21
C PRO A 354 26.93 -32.17 3.94
N PRO A 355 25.62 -32.31 3.66
CA PRO A 355 24.86 -33.47 4.13
C PRO A 355 25.61 -34.75 3.75
N ASP A 356 25.58 -35.80 4.59
CA ASP A 356 26.37 -37.04 4.41
C ASP A 356 26.22 -37.69 3.00
N GLY A 357 25.14 -37.37 2.27
CA GLY A 357 24.91 -37.80 0.90
C GLY A 357 25.49 -36.91 -0.22
N PHE A 358 25.91 -35.67 0.04
CA PHE A 358 26.37 -34.74 -1.00
C PHE A 358 27.75 -35.10 -1.54
N ILE A 359 28.66 -35.56 -0.68
CA ILE A 359 29.99 -36.03 -1.10
C ILE A 359 29.85 -37.32 -1.94
N LEU A 360 29.01 -38.26 -1.52
CA LEU A 360 28.68 -39.47 -2.29
C LEU A 360 28.01 -39.15 -3.64
N GLY A 361 27.09 -38.18 -3.66
CA GLY A 361 26.45 -37.68 -4.88
C GLY A 361 27.45 -37.05 -5.85
N LEU A 362 28.42 -36.29 -5.35
CA LEU A 362 29.46 -35.68 -6.18
C LEU A 362 30.40 -36.74 -6.76
N TRP A 363 30.84 -37.72 -5.97
CA TRP A 363 31.70 -38.81 -6.45
C TRP A 363 31.01 -39.71 -7.47
N THR A 364 29.73 -40.03 -7.27
CA THR A 364 28.95 -40.80 -8.26
C THR A 364 28.79 -40.04 -9.57
N LEU A 365 28.54 -38.73 -9.52
CA LEU A 365 28.49 -37.88 -10.72
C LEU A 365 29.83 -37.84 -11.45
N ILE A 366 30.94 -37.64 -10.73
CA ILE A 366 32.29 -37.62 -11.31
C ILE A 366 32.60 -38.96 -11.98
N LEU A 367 32.29 -40.09 -11.33
CA LEU A 367 32.48 -41.41 -11.91
C LEU A 367 31.61 -41.62 -13.15
N LEU A 368 30.33 -41.25 -13.11
CA LEU A 368 29.42 -41.35 -14.26
C LEU A 368 29.91 -40.52 -15.45
N VAL A 369 30.34 -39.28 -15.20
CA VAL A 369 30.92 -38.41 -16.23
C VAL A 369 32.21 -39.04 -16.76
N PHE A 370 33.11 -39.50 -15.89
CA PHE A 370 34.36 -40.13 -16.31
C PHE A 370 34.13 -41.38 -17.19
N PHE A 371 33.22 -42.28 -16.79
CA PHE A 371 32.89 -43.46 -17.58
C PHE A 371 32.18 -43.12 -18.90
N LYS A 372 31.35 -42.08 -18.92
CA LYS A 372 30.71 -41.58 -20.13
C LYS A 372 31.72 -40.98 -21.11
N THR A 373 32.75 -40.29 -20.61
CA THR A 373 33.72 -39.57 -21.45
C THR A 373 34.90 -40.43 -21.89
N TYR A 374 35.40 -41.32 -21.02
CA TYR A 374 36.66 -42.06 -21.26
C TYR A 374 36.49 -43.57 -21.41
N GLY A 375 35.33 -44.13 -21.05
CA GLY A 375 35.05 -45.57 -21.14
C GLY A 375 35.97 -46.45 -20.27
N ILE A 376 35.67 -47.74 -20.20
CA ILE A 376 36.33 -48.71 -19.29
C ILE A 376 37.84 -48.90 -19.59
N LYS A 377 38.35 -48.42 -20.73
CA LYS A 377 39.74 -48.63 -21.16
C LYS A 377 40.80 -47.95 -20.27
N HIS A 378 40.44 -46.93 -19.50
CA HIS A 378 41.39 -46.16 -18.67
C HIS A 378 41.36 -46.50 -17.17
N LEU A 379 40.63 -47.54 -16.75
CA LEU A 379 40.49 -47.89 -15.32
C LEU A 379 41.81 -48.32 -14.64
N LYS A 380 42.79 -48.81 -15.43
CA LYS A 380 44.09 -49.29 -14.91
C LYS A 380 45.01 -48.20 -14.34
N HIS A 381 44.65 -46.92 -14.47
CA HIS A 381 45.49 -45.80 -14.03
C HIS A 381 44.92 -45.02 -12.83
N ILE A 382 43.79 -45.44 -12.27
CA ILE A 382 43.06 -44.68 -11.22
C ILE A 382 43.04 -45.42 -9.86
N PHE A 383 43.55 -46.66 -9.78
CA PHE A 383 43.70 -47.39 -8.52
C PHE A 383 45.16 -47.74 -8.24
#